data_AF-A0A1I3Y3H2-F1
#
_entry.id   AF-A0A1I3Y3H2-F1
#
_cell.length_a   1.000
_cell.length_b   1.000
_cell.length_c   1.000
_cell.angle_alpha   90.00
_cell.angle_beta   90.00
_cell.angle_gamma   90.00
#
_symmetry.space_group_name_H-M   'P 1'
#
loop_
_entity.id
_entity.type
_entity.pdbx_description
1 polymer ?
#
loop_
_entity_poly.entity_id
_entity_poly.type
_entity_poly.pdbx_seq_one_letter_code
_entity_poly.pdbx_strand_id
1 'polypeptide(L)'
;MQFTFRVIVSLLMFGIVLFFIQTILLITTELTGLISVALSLVCAACVGWYSWQSFSSKKMSVSASVLNGALILGGLGFIFGFFGPMLLVQDTQQAIFFGILVACPIGLILGAIGGYVFASRKRD
;
A
#
# COMPACT_ATOMS: atom_id res chain seq x y z
N MET A 1 -2.02 -20.87 11.96
CA MET A 1 -1.25 -20.12 10.92
C MET A 1 -2.07 -19.08 10.14
N GLN A 2 -3.34 -19.35 9.77
CA GLN A 2 -4.18 -18.42 8.98
C GLN A 2 -4.45 -17.06 9.65
N PHE A 3 -4.56 -16.98 10.98
CA PHE A 3 -4.87 -15.74 11.70
C PHE A 3 -3.69 -14.77 11.74
N THR A 4 -2.49 -15.24 12.09
CA THR A 4 -1.27 -14.42 12.17
C THR A 4 -0.92 -13.78 10.82
N PHE A 5 -1.06 -14.53 9.72
CA PHE A 5 -0.82 -14.00 8.37
C PHE A 5 -1.78 -12.86 8.01
N ARG A 6 -3.05 -12.97 8.38
CA ARG A 6 -4.06 -11.91 8.16
C ARG A 6 -3.72 -10.63 8.92
N VAL A 7 -3.29 -10.78 10.18
CA VAL A 7 -2.82 -9.65 10.99
C VAL A 7 -1.67 -8.95 10.31
N ILE A 8 -0.65 -9.69 9.89
CA ILE A 8 0.53 -9.13 9.22
C ILE A 8 0.14 -8.36 7.95
N VAL A 9 -0.70 -8.93 7.08
CA VAL A 9 -1.10 -8.27 5.83
C VAL A 9 -1.94 -7.02 6.09
N SER A 10 -2.87 -7.07 7.04
CA SER A 10 -3.70 -5.91 7.40
C SER A 10 -2.85 -4.77 8.01
N LEU A 11 -1.89 -5.11 8.87
CA LEU A 11 -0.97 -4.14 9.47
C LEU A 11 -0.02 -3.53 8.43
N LEU A 12 0.46 -4.35 7.48
CA LEU A 12 1.29 -3.90 6.36
C LEU A 12 0.50 -2.94 5.45
N MET A 13 -0.73 -3.30 5.08
CA MET A 13 -1.66 -2.47 4.30
C MET A 13 -1.93 -1.13 4.99
N PHE A 14 -2.23 -1.19 6.28
CA PHE A 14 -2.46 -0.02 7.11
C PHE A 14 -1.25 0.91 7.05
N GLY A 15 -0.04 0.39 7.30
CA GLY A 15 1.19 1.19 7.27
C GLY A 15 1.49 1.81 5.91
N ILE A 16 1.31 1.04 4.83
CA ILE A 16 1.51 1.51 3.45
C ILE A 16 0.57 2.69 3.14
N VAL A 17 -0.72 2.52 3.40
CA VAL A 17 -1.74 3.53 3.05
C VAL A 17 -1.59 4.77 3.90
N LEU A 18 -1.29 4.62 5.20
CA LEU A 18 -1.01 5.74 6.10
C LEU A 18 0.18 6.55 5.59
N PHE A 19 1.29 5.88 5.28
CA PHE A 19 2.49 6.55 4.80
C PHE A 19 2.25 7.27 3.47
N PHE A 20 1.55 6.62 2.52
CA PHE A 20 1.25 7.21 1.21
C PHE A 20 0.33 8.42 1.30
N ILE A 21 -0.82 8.28 1.98
CA ILE A 21 -1.79 9.38 2.12
C ILE A 21 -1.18 10.52 2.91
N GLN A 22 -0.45 10.23 3.99
CA GLN A 22 0.16 11.27 4.80
C GLN A 22 1.26 12.03 4.04
N THR A 23 2.05 11.33 3.21
CA THR A 23 3.07 11.99 2.37
C THR A 23 2.42 12.91 1.33
N ILE A 24 1.35 12.45 0.66
CA ILE A 24 0.62 13.28 -0.30
C ILE A 24 -0.01 14.49 0.40
N LEU A 25 -0.74 14.29 1.50
CA LEU A 25 -1.42 15.37 2.21
C LEU A 25 -0.44 16.44 2.70
N LEU A 26 0.74 16.03 3.19
CA LEU A 26 1.80 16.92 3.64
C LEU A 26 2.36 17.80 2.50
N ILE A 27 2.39 17.28 1.27
CA ILE A 27 2.93 17.99 0.10
C ILE A 27 1.86 18.85 -0.58
N THR A 28 0.63 18.34 -0.71
CA THR A 28 -0.43 19.02 -1.47
C THR A 28 -1.24 20.01 -0.64
N THR A 29 -1.13 19.98 0.70
CA THR A 29 -2.08 20.66 1.58
C THR A 29 -1.38 21.29 2.77
N GLU A 30 -1.54 22.60 2.93
CA GLU A 30 -1.20 23.36 4.15
C GLU A 30 -2.24 23.11 5.28
N LEU A 31 -2.83 21.91 5.33
CA LEU A 31 -3.82 21.57 6.34
C LEU A 31 -3.12 21.38 7.70
N THR A 32 -3.72 21.87 8.78
CA THR A 32 -3.23 21.67 10.15
C THR A 32 -2.90 20.20 10.38
N GLY A 33 -1.64 19.88 10.73
CA GLY A 33 -1.11 18.51 10.70
C GLY A 33 -1.97 17.44 11.41
N LEU A 34 -2.75 17.85 12.41
CA LEU A 34 -3.69 16.99 13.15
C LEU A 34 -4.86 16.49 12.29
N ILE A 35 -5.39 17.31 11.38
CA ILE A 35 -6.51 16.96 10.50
C ILE A 35 -6.00 16.01 9.40
N SER A 36 -4.82 16.27 8.86
CA SER A 36 -4.17 15.41 7.88
C SER A 36 -3.88 14.02 8.43
N VAL A 37 -3.39 13.96 9.67
CA VAL A 37 -3.14 12.70 10.40
C VAL A 37 -4.46 11.96 10.68
N ALA A 38 -5.52 12.67 11.08
CA ALA A 38 -6.82 12.05 11.29
C ALA A 38 -7.41 11.46 10.00
N LEU A 39 -7.30 12.17 8.87
CA LEU A 39 -7.80 11.71 7.58
C LEU A 39 -7.05 10.46 7.08
N SER A 40 -5.71 10.48 7.18
CA SER A 40 -4.86 9.36 6.78
C SER A 40 -5.08 8.13 7.66
N LEU A 41 -5.28 8.31 8.97
CA LEU A 41 -5.66 7.24 9.89
C LEU A 41 -7.00 6.62 9.54
N VAL A 42 -8.01 7.43 9.22
CA VAL A 42 -9.34 6.94 8.84
C VAL A 42 -9.27 6.15 7.53
N CYS A 43 -8.57 6.66 6.52
CA CYS A 43 -8.40 5.95 5.26
C CYS A 43 -7.59 4.66 5.42
N ALA A 44 -6.49 4.68 6.17
CA ALA A 44 -5.69 3.50 6.44
C ALA A 44 -6.48 2.46 7.24
N ALA A 45 -7.24 2.88 8.25
CA ALA A 45 -8.10 1.99 9.03
C ALA A 45 -9.18 1.35 8.14
N CYS A 46 -9.81 2.12 7.25
CA CYS A 46 -10.77 1.59 6.27
C CYS A 46 -10.13 0.53 5.36
N VAL A 47 -8.94 0.79 4.80
CA VAL A 47 -8.28 -0.17 3.90
C VAL A 47 -7.77 -1.40 4.65
N GLY A 48 -7.20 -1.22 5.85
CA GLY A 48 -6.77 -2.32 6.72
C GLY A 48 -7.93 -3.22 7.14
N TRP A 49 -9.08 -2.60 7.46
CA TRP A 49 -10.33 -3.30 7.77
C TRP A 49 -10.90 -4.03 6.55
N TYR A 50 -10.87 -3.41 5.37
CA TYR A 50 -11.34 -4.01 4.13
C TYR A 50 -10.48 -5.20 3.70
N SER A 51 -9.15 -5.09 3.85
CA SER A 51 -8.22 -6.19 3.61
C SER A 51 -8.47 -7.34 4.58
N TRP A 52 -8.70 -7.04 5.87
CA TRP A 52 -9.04 -8.03 6.88
C TRP A 52 -10.34 -8.79 6.56
N GLN A 53 -11.40 -8.08 6.15
CA GLN A 53 -12.65 -8.72 5.72
C GLN A 53 -12.49 -9.55 4.45
N SER A 54 -11.65 -9.12 3.51
CA SER A 54 -11.39 -9.85 2.26
C SER A 54 -10.77 -11.23 2.48
N PHE A 55 -10.00 -11.42 3.56
CA PHE A 55 -9.49 -12.73 3.96
C PHE A 55 -10.46 -13.54 4.83
N SER A 56 -11.50 -12.92 5.40
CA SER A 56 -12.50 -13.62 6.22
C SER A 56 -13.46 -14.46 5.38
N SER A 57 -13.74 -14.05 4.14
CA SER A 57 -14.67 -14.77 3.27
C SER A 57 -14.04 -16.03 2.68
N LYS A 58 -14.75 -17.16 2.78
CA LYS A 58 -14.30 -18.51 2.35
C LYS A 58 -14.03 -18.63 0.83
N LYS A 59 -14.40 -17.60 0.05
CA LYS A 59 -14.11 -17.45 -1.38
C LYS A 59 -13.36 -16.13 -1.59
N MET A 60 -12.03 -16.19 -1.59
CA MET A 60 -11.20 -15.03 -1.93
C MET A 60 -11.41 -14.73 -3.42
N SER A 61 -12.07 -13.62 -3.73
CA SER A 61 -12.32 -13.23 -5.12
C SER A 61 -11.00 -12.88 -5.80
N VAL A 62 -10.88 -13.19 -7.09
CA VAL A 62 -9.69 -12.85 -7.90
C VAL A 62 -9.39 -11.35 -7.77
N SER A 63 -10.44 -10.51 -7.79
CA SER A 63 -10.33 -9.07 -7.59
C SER A 63 -9.70 -8.69 -6.24
N ALA A 64 -10.10 -9.31 -5.12
CA ALA A 64 -9.50 -9.04 -3.82
C ALA A 64 -8.03 -9.46 -3.74
N SER A 65 -7.66 -10.55 -4.42
CA SER A 65 -6.28 -11.03 -4.48
C SER A 65 -5.38 -10.11 -5.32
N VAL A 66 -5.90 -9.62 -6.46
CA VAL A 66 -5.24 -8.63 -7.32
C VAL A 66 -5.06 -7.31 -6.59
N LEU A 67 -6.13 -6.82 -5.94
CA LEU A 67 -6.12 -5.53 -5.24
C LEU A 67 -5.13 -5.55 -4.07
N ASN A 68 -5.16 -6.61 -3.24
CA ASN A 68 -4.18 -6.77 -2.16
C ASN A 68 -2.76 -6.86 -2.72
N GLY A 69 -2.52 -7.66 -3.75
CA GLY A 69 -1.19 -7.78 -4.37
C GLY A 69 -0.67 -6.43 -4.87
N ALA A 70 -1.51 -5.69 -5.59
CA ALA A 70 -1.21 -4.36 -6.08
C ALA A 70 -0.87 -3.40 -4.93
N LEU A 71 -1.71 -3.33 -3.90
CA LEU A 71 -1.50 -2.45 -2.76
C LEU A 71 -0.21 -2.79 -1.97
N ILE A 72 0.13 -4.08 -1.76
CA ILE A 72 1.36 -4.47 -1.04
C ILE A 72 2.56 -4.01 -1.85
N LEU A 73 2.61 -4.42 -3.11
CA LEU A 73 3.82 -4.31 -3.92
C LEU A 73 4.00 -2.88 -4.44
N GLY A 74 2.90 -2.16 -4.69
CA GLY A 74 2.85 -0.73 -4.95
C GLY A 74 3.30 0.09 -3.74
N GLY A 75 2.84 -0.27 -2.54
CA GLY A 75 3.29 0.36 -1.30
C GLY A 75 4.76 0.15 -1.00
N LEU A 76 5.24 -1.08 -1.14
CA LEU A 76 6.67 -1.38 -1.01
C LEU A 76 7.48 -0.64 -2.09
N GLY A 77 7.01 -0.63 -3.33
CA GLY A 77 7.62 0.15 -4.41
C GLY A 77 7.71 1.63 -4.06
N PHE A 78 6.66 2.22 -3.51
CA PHE A 78 6.68 3.59 -3.01
C PHE A 78 7.70 3.79 -1.88
N ILE A 79 7.72 2.93 -0.86
CA ILE A 79 8.64 3.05 0.27
C ILE A 79 10.10 2.94 -0.22
N PHE A 80 10.42 1.95 -1.05
CA PHE A 80 11.77 1.80 -1.61
C PHE A 80 12.12 2.92 -2.59
N GLY A 81 11.18 3.42 -3.38
CA GLY A 81 11.40 4.55 -4.28
C GLY A 81 11.52 5.89 -3.58
N PHE A 82 10.91 6.04 -2.40
CA PHE A 82 11.04 7.23 -1.56
C PHE A 82 12.32 7.16 -0.73
N PHE A 83 12.54 6.08 0.02
CA PHE A 83 13.71 5.97 0.91
C PHE A 83 14.99 5.61 0.16
N GLY A 84 14.92 4.87 -0.96
CA GLY A 84 16.09 4.44 -1.71
C GLY A 84 16.95 5.60 -2.21
N PRO A 85 16.38 6.57 -2.94
CA PRO A 85 17.10 7.78 -3.31
C PRO A 85 17.49 8.60 -2.09
N MET A 86 16.62 8.72 -1.07
CA MET A 86 16.90 9.49 0.14
C MET A 86 18.12 8.98 0.95
N LEU A 87 18.41 7.68 0.89
CA LEU A 87 19.60 7.06 1.50
C LEU A 87 20.89 7.28 0.70
N LEU A 88 20.79 7.54 -0.60
CA LEU A 88 21.93 7.68 -1.52
C LEU A 88 22.20 9.14 -1.92
N VAL A 89 21.15 9.96 -1.99
CA VAL A 89 21.13 11.35 -2.44
C VAL A 89 20.15 12.10 -1.54
N GLN A 90 20.62 13.15 -0.86
CA GLN A 90 19.83 13.90 0.12
C GLN A 90 18.74 14.81 -0.52
N ASP A 91 18.49 14.68 -1.81
CA ASP A 91 17.44 15.43 -2.50
C ASP A 91 16.07 14.78 -2.26
N THR A 92 15.42 15.27 -1.21
CA THR A 92 14.14 14.75 -0.70
C THR A 92 13.01 14.93 -1.70
N GLN A 93 13.02 16.01 -2.49
CA GLN A 93 11.97 16.27 -3.48
C GLN A 93 12.06 15.28 -4.64
N GLN A 94 13.26 15.03 -5.17
CA GLN A 94 13.44 14.07 -6.25
C GLN A 94 13.10 12.64 -5.80
N ALA A 95 13.45 12.28 -4.57
CA ALA A 95 13.11 11.01 -3.96
C ALA A 95 11.58 10.79 -3.84
N ILE A 96 10.85 11.83 -3.41
CA ILE A 96 9.38 11.84 -3.37
C ILE A 96 8.80 11.58 -4.77
N PHE A 97 9.23 12.36 -5.76
CA PHE A 97 8.68 12.23 -7.12
C PHE A 97 8.99 10.87 -7.74
N PHE A 98 10.20 10.35 -7.53
CA PHE A 98 10.58 9.02 -8.00
C PHE A 98 9.73 7.92 -7.32
N GLY A 99 9.53 8.03 -6.01
CA GLY A 99 8.65 7.15 -5.25
C GLY A 99 7.22 7.13 -5.81
N ILE A 100 6.59 8.30 -5.97
CA ILE A 100 5.17 8.40 -6.40
C ILE A 100 5.00 8.06 -7.88
N LEU A 101 5.83 8.60 -8.76
CA LEU A 101 5.59 8.56 -10.22
C LEU A 101 6.18 7.34 -10.90
N VAL A 102 7.19 6.70 -10.30
CA VAL A 102 7.89 5.57 -10.94
C VAL A 102 7.73 4.31 -10.12
N ALA A 103 8.24 4.31 -8.89
CA ALA A 103 8.35 3.08 -8.11
C ALA A 103 6.98 2.56 -7.64
N CYS A 104 6.07 3.46 -7.23
CA CYS A 104 4.70 3.10 -6.85
C CYS A 104 3.89 2.47 -8.00
N PRO A 105 3.75 3.09 -9.20
CA PRO A 105 2.99 2.49 -10.29
C PRO A 105 3.62 1.19 -10.81
N ILE A 106 4.95 1.09 -10.87
CA ILE A 106 5.62 -0.18 -11.23
C ILE A 106 5.29 -1.26 -10.20
N GLY A 107 5.35 -0.94 -8.91
CA GLY A 107 4.98 -1.84 -7.83
C GLY A 107 3.50 -2.27 -7.90
N LEU A 108 2.58 -1.34 -8.18
CA LEU A 108 1.16 -1.63 -8.34
C LEU A 108 0.91 -2.60 -9.49
N ILE A 109 1.55 -2.39 -10.63
CA ILE A 109 1.41 -3.26 -11.82
C ILE A 109 1.95 -4.66 -11.51
N LEU A 110 3.16 -4.77 -10.98
CA LEU A 110 3.76 -6.05 -10.62
C LEU A 110 2.96 -6.77 -9.53
N GLY A 111 2.45 -6.03 -8.55
CA GLY A 111 1.59 -6.55 -7.49
C GLY A 111 0.24 -7.05 -8.00
N ALA A 112 -0.37 -6.32 -8.93
CA ALA A 112 -1.63 -6.73 -9.57
C ALA A 112 -1.44 -8.04 -10.36
N ILE A 113 -0.35 -8.13 -11.13
CA ILE A 113 0.01 -9.35 -11.88
C ILE A 113 0.26 -10.51 -10.91
N GLY A 114 1.05 -10.30 -9.85
CA GLY A 114 1.31 -11.33 -8.85
C GLY A 114 0.05 -11.80 -8.13
N GLY A 115 -0.83 -10.87 -7.75
CA GLY A 115 -2.12 -11.16 -7.12
C GLY A 115 -3.08 -11.92 -8.04
N TYR A 116 -3.05 -11.63 -9.35
CA TYR A 116 -3.79 -12.36 -10.38
C TYR A 116 -3.28 -13.78 -10.55
N VAL A 117 -1.95 -13.96 -10.73
CA VAL A 117 -1.32 -15.27 -10.88
C VAL A 117 -1.58 -16.16 -9.66
N PHE A 118 -1.49 -15.60 -8.45
CA PHE A 118 -1.76 -16.33 -7.22
C PHE A 118 -3.23 -16.77 -7.12
N ALA A 119 -4.17 -15.94 -7.55
CA ALA A 119 -5.59 -16.27 -7.56
C ALA A 119 -5.94 -17.33 -8.63
N SER A 120 -5.33 -17.23 -9.81
CA SER A 120 -5.50 -18.21 -10.89
C SER A 120 -4.99 -19.58 -10.48
N ARG A 121 -3.81 -19.66 -9.83
CA ARG A 121 -3.25 -20.92 -9.33
C ARG A 121 -4.02 -21.57 -8.18
N LYS A 122 -4.91 -20.82 -7.50
CA LYS A 122 -5.74 -21.35 -6.41
C LYS A 122 -7.10 -21.85 -6.89
N ARG A 123 -7.40 -21.67 -8.19
CA ARG A 123 -8.66 -22.06 -8.83
C ARG A 123 -8.56 -23.40 -9.56
N ASP A 124 -7.34 -23.86 -9.83
CA ASP A 124 -7.00 -25.19 -10.33
C ASP A 124 -6.67 -26.14 -9.17
#